data_AF-A0A7U9NK58-F1
#
_entry.id   AF-A0A7U9NK58-F1
#
_cell.length_a   1.000
_cell.length_b   1.000
_cell.length_c   1.000
_cell.angle_alpha   90.00
_cell.angle_beta   90.00
_cell.angle_gamma   90.00
#
_symmetry.space_group_name_H-M   'P 1'
#
loop_
_entity.id
_entity.type
_entity.pdbx_description
1 polymer ?
#
loop_
_entity_poly.entity_id
_entity_poly.type
_entity_poly.pdbx_seq_one_letter_code
_entity_poly.pdbx_strand_id
1 'polypeptide(L)'
;MSKCRKCGRHGLFLMVNIKTGLCANCQREIMQKETEPLNPEPQKPVEKSIEIPTVYIGNHTKSKLVEKFEDVELQRPDSMPNFSKIDCCDNVCFVIENDVVIAKRLVETLGFVTDAHIASEIKNSLEKHRPIFSQILGYDDETGEIHLVIAFYKIVNYDYTDYVEERDRSLDDETVGYYR
;
A
#
# COMPACT_ATOMS: atom_id res chain seq x y z
N MET A 1 -49.83 4.44 12.16
CA MET A 1 -48.53 5.08 12.46
C MET A 1 -47.72 4.15 13.34
N SER A 2 -46.52 3.76 12.92
CA SER A 2 -45.74 2.74 13.61
C SER A 2 -45.00 3.35 14.82
N LYS A 3 -45.00 2.66 15.96
CA LYS A 3 -44.35 3.11 17.21
C LYS A 3 -43.19 2.17 17.53
N CYS A 4 -42.02 2.73 17.88
CA CYS A 4 -40.88 1.95 18.33
C CYS A 4 -41.22 1.20 19.62
N ARG A 5 -41.00 -0.12 19.66
CA ARG A 5 -41.28 -0.96 20.84
C ARG A 5 -40.40 -0.61 22.06
N LYS A 6 -39.17 -0.13 21.84
CA LYS A 6 -38.20 0.17 22.93
C LYS A 6 -38.40 1.55 23.53
N CYS A 7 -38.40 2.61 22.71
CA CYS A 7 -38.44 4.00 23.21
C CYS A 7 -39.81 4.69 23.05
N GLY A 8 -40.80 4.00 22.47
CA GLY A 8 -42.15 4.53 22.33
C GLY A 8 -42.32 5.70 21.36
N ARG A 9 -41.28 6.08 20.59
CA ARG A 9 -41.38 7.15 19.58
C ARG A 9 -42.19 6.69 18.37
N HIS A 10 -43.04 7.57 17.84
CA HIS A 10 -43.80 7.33 16.61
C HIS A 10 -42.93 7.68 15.39
N GLY A 11 -42.96 6.84 14.35
CA GLY A 11 -42.27 7.08 13.09
C GLY A 11 -43.21 6.93 11.90
N LEU A 12 -43.02 7.79 10.90
CA LEU A 12 -43.46 7.50 9.53
C LEU A 12 -42.77 6.21 9.07
N PHE A 13 -43.41 5.44 8.18
CA PHE A 13 -43.00 4.09 7.72
C PHE A 13 -41.53 3.95 7.27
N LEU A 14 -40.80 5.06 7.12
CA LEU A 14 -39.38 5.14 6.76
C LEU A 14 -38.39 4.91 7.93
N MET A 15 -38.78 5.07 9.21
CA MET A 15 -37.81 5.12 10.32
C MET A 15 -37.96 4.02 11.40
N VAL A 16 -38.94 3.14 11.27
CA VAL A 16 -39.10 1.97 12.15
C VAL A 16 -38.93 0.73 11.29
N ASN A 17 -37.92 -0.08 11.60
CA ASN A 17 -37.66 -1.31 10.88
C ASN A 17 -38.85 -2.27 11.08
N ILE A 18 -39.49 -2.66 9.97
CA ILE A 18 -40.70 -3.47 10.00
C ILE A 18 -40.48 -4.88 10.58
N LYS A 19 -39.24 -5.41 10.52
CA LYS A 19 -38.90 -6.74 11.06
C LYS A 19 -38.69 -6.72 12.57
N THR A 20 -38.06 -5.68 13.11
CA THR A 20 -37.69 -5.61 14.54
C THR A 20 -38.64 -4.73 15.37
N GLY A 21 -39.40 -3.84 14.72
CA GLY A 21 -40.27 -2.88 15.39
C GLY A 21 -39.51 -1.78 16.16
N LEU A 22 -38.23 -1.58 15.86
CA LEU A 22 -37.36 -0.60 16.52
C LEU A 22 -37.08 0.60 15.61
N CYS A 23 -36.91 1.78 16.21
CA CYS A 23 -36.43 2.94 15.47
C CYS A 23 -34.92 2.85 15.23
N ALA A 24 -34.45 3.57 14.20
CA ALA A 24 -33.05 3.57 13.78
C ALA A 24 -32.05 3.86 14.92
N ASN A 25 -32.40 4.69 15.90
CA ASN A 25 -31.52 4.98 17.04
C ASN A 25 -31.42 3.78 18.00
N CYS A 26 -32.57 3.21 18.37
CA CYS A 26 -32.61 2.04 19.25
C CYS A 26 -31.97 0.80 18.62
N GLN A 27 -32.03 0.68 17.29
CA GLN A 27 -31.36 -0.38 16.56
C GLN A 27 -29.83 -0.19 16.57
N ARG A 28 -29.35 1.04 16.35
CA ARG A 28 -27.92 1.37 16.47
C ARG A 28 -27.35 1.13 17.86
N GLU A 29 -28.07 1.49 18.91
CA GLU A 29 -27.62 1.23 20.29
C GLU A 29 -27.45 -0.26 20.61
N ILE A 30 -28.32 -1.11 20.07
CA ILE A 30 -28.21 -2.57 20.29
C ILE A 30 -27.02 -3.11 19.52
N MET A 31 -26.86 -2.70 18.26
CA MET A 31 -25.70 -3.08 17.46
C MET A 31 -24.41 -2.61 18.12
N GLN A 32 -24.32 -1.37 18.61
CA GLN A 32 -23.14 -0.87 19.31
C GLN A 32 -22.80 -1.66 20.58
N LYS A 33 -23.81 -2.07 21.36
CA LYS A 33 -23.58 -2.94 22.53
C LYS A 33 -23.16 -4.37 22.17
N GLU A 34 -23.48 -4.83 20.98
CA GLU A 34 -23.01 -6.12 20.43
C GLU A 34 -21.65 -6.00 19.70
N THR A 35 -21.18 -4.77 19.43
CA THR A 35 -19.92 -4.50 18.71
C THR A 35 -18.85 -3.81 19.55
N GLU A 36 -19.05 -3.60 20.86
CA GLU A 36 -17.96 -3.20 21.77
C GLU A 36 -17.21 -4.45 22.23
N PRO A 37 -15.97 -4.71 21.78
CA PRO A 37 -15.12 -5.71 22.38
C PRO A 37 -14.55 -5.13 23.67
N LEU A 38 -14.60 -5.91 24.76
CA LEU A 38 -14.17 -5.50 26.10
C LEU A 38 -12.64 -5.46 26.29
N ASN A 39 -11.87 -5.53 25.20
CA ASN A 39 -10.41 -5.37 25.17
C ASN A 39 -10.02 -4.87 23.76
N PRO A 40 -9.07 -3.92 23.62
CA PRO A 40 -8.40 -3.75 22.34
C PRO A 40 -7.63 -5.05 22.08
N GLU A 41 -8.01 -5.79 21.03
CA GLU A 41 -7.11 -6.81 20.50
C GLU A 41 -5.83 -6.09 20.04
N PRO A 42 -4.62 -6.62 20.33
CA PRO A 42 -3.40 -6.10 19.72
C PRO A 42 -3.59 -6.10 18.20
N GLN A 43 -3.29 -4.97 17.55
CA GLN A 43 -3.40 -4.87 16.11
C GLN A 43 -2.43 -5.89 15.52
N LYS A 44 -2.96 -6.96 14.93
CA LYS A 44 -2.13 -7.99 14.29
C LYS A 44 -1.31 -7.35 13.16
N PRO A 45 -0.10 -7.87 12.87
CA PRO A 45 0.68 -7.46 11.71
C PRO A 45 -0.20 -7.38 10.48
N VAL A 46 -0.23 -6.21 9.83
CA VAL A 46 -1.02 -6.01 8.62
C VAL A 46 -0.13 -6.38 7.45
N GLU A 47 -0.46 -7.46 6.74
CA GLU A 47 0.32 -7.94 5.59
C GLU A 47 -0.59 -8.11 4.35
N LYS A 48 -0.08 -7.78 3.17
CA LYS A 48 -0.76 -8.01 1.89
C LYS A 48 0.15 -8.69 0.88
N SER A 49 -0.43 -9.46 -0.02
CA SER A 49 0.26 -9.89 -1.24
C SER A 49 0.28 -8.75 -2.27
N ILE A 50 1.45 -8.50 -2.86
CA ILE A 50 1.66 -7.45 -3.86
C ILE A 50 2.19 -8.09 -5.15
N GLU A 51 1.47 -7.89 -6.24
CA GLU A 51 1.95 -8.30 -7.56
C GLU A 51 2.97 -7.29 -8.09
N ILE A 52 4.19 -7.78 -8.34
CA ILE A 52 5.29 -6.99 -8.87
C ILE A 52 5.20 -6.97 -10.40
N PRO A 53 5.16 -5.78 -11.04
CA PRO A 53 5.17 -5.70 -12.50
C PRO A 53 6.41 -6.38 -13.09
N THR A 54 6.24 -7.17 -14.14
CA THR A 54 7.35 -7.78 -14.88
C THR A 54 7.96 -6.79 -15.88
N VAL A 55 7.19 -5.78 -16.28
CA VAL A 55 7.60 -4.74 -17.22
C VAL A 55 7.19 -3.36 -16.73
N TYR A 56 8.07 -2.37 -16.86
CA TYR A 56 7.78 -0.95 -16.67
C TYR A 56 7.83 -0.17 -17.98
N ILE A 57 6.86 0.72 -18.19
CA ILE A 57 6.75 1.60 -19.37
C ILE A 57 6.50 3.04 -18.95
N GLY A 58 7.17 3.98 -19.61
CA GLY A 58 7.10 5.43 -19.41
C GLY A 58 8.27 6.11 -20.11
N ASN A 59 8.48 7.42 -19.99
CA ASN A 59 9.62 8.22 -20.52
C ASN A 59 10.36 7.63 -21.75
N HIS A 60 9.62 7.21 -22.78
CA HIS A 60 10.15 6.58 -23.99
C HIS A 60 11.08 5.37 -23.75
N THR A 61 10.95 4.65 -22.63
CA THR A 61 11.70 3.42 -22.36
C THR A 61 10.82 2.30 -21.80
N LYS A 62 11.11 1.07 -22.26
CA LYS A 62 10.60 -0.18 -21.70
C LYS A 62 11.67 -0.77 -20.80
N SER A 63 11.32 -1.17 -19.58
CA SER A 63 12.25 -1.80 -18.64
C SER A 63 11.72 -3.15 -18.18
N LYS A 64 12.58 -4.17 -18.11
CA LYS A 64 12.18 -5.52 -17.69
C LYS A 64 12.70 -5.82 -16.28
N LEU A 65 11.88 -6.49 -15.48
CA LEU A 65 12.23 -6.98 -14.15
C LEU A 65 13.50 -7.83 -14.24
N VAL A 66 14.45 -7.55 -13.35
CA VAL A 66 15.70 -8.32 -13.22
C VAL A 66 15.74 -9.03 -11.89
N GLU A 67 15.35 -8.34 -10.82
CA GLU A 67 15.48 -8.81 -9.46
C GLU A 67 14.34 -8.27 -8.61
N LYS A 68 13.88 -9.07 -7.65
CA LYS A 68 12.82 -8.70 -6.72
C LYS A 68 13.10 -9.24 -5.33
N PHE A 69 12.64 -8.50 -4.33
CA PHE A 69 12.69 -8.80 -2.92
C PHE A 69 11.29 -8.60 -2.38
N GLU A 70 10.69 -9.67 -1.87
CA GLU A 70 9.28 -9.67 -1.46
C GLU A 70 9.10 -9.35 0.03
N ASP A 71 10.18 -9.38 0.80
CA ASP A 71 10.20 -9.06 2.22
C ASP A 71 11.52 -8.39 2.60
N VAL A 72 11.50 -7.06 2.64
CA VAL A 72 12.64 -6.23 3.03
C VAL A 72 12.28 -5.47 4.30
N GLU A 73 12.82 -5.93 5.43
CA GLU A 73 12.70 -5.26 6.71
C GLU A 73 13.53 -3.97 6.72
N LEU A 74 12.92 -2.86 7.13
CA LEU A 74 13.61 -1.60 7.32
C LEU A 74 14.18 -1.49 8.73
N GLN A 75 15.42 -1.00 8.83
CA GLN A 75 15.92 -0.54 10.11
C GLN A 75 15.12 0.70 10.54
N ARG A 76 14.52 0.61 11.72
CA ARG A 76 13.72 1.68 12.32
C ARG A 76 14.48 3.01 12.47
N PRO A 77 13.82 4.15 12.20
CA PRO A 77 14.35 5.47 12.50
C PRO A 77 14.24 5.82 13.99
N ASP A 78 14.96 6.87 14.43
CA ASP A 78 14.93 7.33 15.83
C ASP A 78 13.54 7.79 16.29
N SER A 79 12.75 8.33 15.35
CA SER A 79 11.37 8.76 15.57
C SER A 79 10.43 7.85 14.81
N MET A 80 9.50 7.19 15.51
CA MET A 80 8.54 6.30 14.88
C MET A 80 7.70 7.02 13.82
N PRO A 81 7.47 6.38 12.66
CA PRO A 81 6.57 6.93 11.66
C PRO A 81 5.12 6.91 12.18
N ASN A 82 4.27 7.75 11.59
CA ASN A 82 2.88 7.83 11.95
C ASN A 82 2.08 6.72 11.24
N PHE A 83 2.03 5.54 11.86
CA PHE A 83 1.32 4.36 11.35
C PHE A 83 -0.16 4.60 11.04
N SER A 84 -0.84 5.56 11.69
CA SER A 84 -2.24 5.90 11.36
C SER A 84 -2.42 6.48 9.95
N LYS A 85 -1.32 6.84 9.28
CA LYS A 85 -1.32 7.38 7.92
C LYS A 85 -0.76 6.40 6.90
N ILE A 86 -0.26 5.25 7.33
CA ILE A 86 0.43 4.28 6.48
C ILE A 86 -0.58 3.21 6.07
N ASP A 87 -0.66 2.93 4.78
CA ASP A 87 -1.45 1.82 4.27
C ASP A 87 -0.53 0.81 3.55
N CYS A 88 -0.82 -0.49 3.67
CA CYS A 88 -0.19 -1.48 2.81
C CYS A 88 -0.47 -1.15 1.33
N CYS A 89 0.51 -1.38 0.48
CA CYS A 89 0.59 -0.99 -0.93
C CYS A 89 0.88 0.50 -1.18
N ASP A 90 1.11 1.32 -0.15
CA ASP A 90 1.63 2.67 -0.34
C ASP A 90 3.00 2.63 -1.03
N ASN A 91 3.20 3.52 -2.00
CA ASN A 91 4.46 3.63 -2.72
C ASN A 91 5.57 4.18 -1.81
N VAL A 92 6.75 3.59 -1.94
CA VAL A 92 7.96 4.00 -1.22
C VAL A 92 8.96 4.56 -2.22
N CYS A 93 9.54 5.71 -1.87
CA CYS A 93 10.63 6.33 -2.60
C CYS A 93 11.91 6.23 -1.77
N PHE A 94 13.05 6.22 -2.46
CA PHE A 94 14.35 6.15 -1.80
C PHE A 94 15.12 7.45 -2.00
N VAL A 95 15.80 7.89 -0.94
CA VAL A 95 16.79 8.96 -1.01
C VAL A 95 18.10 8.48 -0.40
N ILE A 96 19.20 9.07 -0.84
CA ILE A 96 20.54 8.75 -0.33
C ILE A 96 21.03 9.96 0.46
N GLU A 97 21.29 9.77 1.74
CA GLU A 97 21.87 10.79 2.63
C GLU A 97 23.05 10.16 3.37
N ASN A 98 24.24 10.79 3.30
CA ASN A 98 25.47 10.27 3.93
C ASN A 98 25.77 8.79 3.60
N ASP A 99 25.55 8.39 2.35
CA ASP A 99 25.71 7.00 1.87
C ASP A 99 24.71 5.97 2.46
N VAL A 100 23.72 6.42 3.22
CA VAL A 100 22.62 5.59 3.75
C VAL A 100 21.41 5.71 2.83
N VAL A 101 20.78 4.57 2.53
CA VAL A 101 19.54 4.52 1.76
C VAL A 101 18.35 4.65 2.71
N ILE A 102 17.61 5.74 2.56
CA ILE A 102 16.44 6.05 3.38
C ILE A 102 15.17 5.77 2.58
N ALA A 103 14.31 4.91 3.13
CA ALA A 103 12.98 4.65 2.60
C ALA A 103 12.01 5.72 3.11
N LYS A 104 11.31 6.39 2.19
CA LYS A 104 10.36 7.46 2.49
C LYS A 104 9.01 7.19 1.83
N ARG A 105 7.94 7.52 2.57
CA ARG A 105 6.60 7.67 2.01
C ARG A 105 6.29 9.16 1.94
N LEU A 106 6.19 9.72 0.73
CA LEU A 106 6.10 11.16 0.53
C LEU A 106 7.28 11.89 1.21
N VAL A 107 7.02 12.60 2.30
CA VAL A 107 8.03 13.33 3.10
C VAL A 107 8.39 12.61 4.40
N GLU A 108 7.68 11.54 4.75
CA GLU A 108 7.84 10.80 5.99
C GLU A 108 8.91 9.72 5.84
N THR A 109 9.81 9.63 6.82
CA THR A 109 10.84 8.58 6.85
C THR A 109 10.26 7.33 7.46
N LEU A 110 10.28 6.23 6.70
CA LEU A 110 9.83 4.91 7.16
C LEU A 110 10.96 4.17 7.88
N GLY A 111 12.18 4.28 7.37
CA GLY A 111 13.35 3.61 7.92
C GLY A 111 14.52 3.56 6.93
N PHE A 112 15.49 2.71 7.22
CA PHE A 112 16.73 2.58 6.47
C PHE A 112 16.89 1.18 5.89
N VAL A 113 17.41 1.10 4.67
CA VAL A 113 17.77 -0.18 4.04
C VAL A 113 19.19 -0.55 4.46
N THR A 114 19.33 -1.61 5.24
CA THR A 114 20.62 -2.07 5.80
C THR A 114 21.27 -3.21 5.03
N ASP A 115 20.47 -3.98 4.27
CA ASP A 115 21.02 -5.01 3.39
C ASP A 115 21.92 -4.35 2.33
N ALA A 116 23.20 -4.73 2.31
CA ALA A 116 24.20 -4.11 1.47
C ALA A 116 23.96 -4.31 -0.03
N HIS A 117 23.39 -5.45 -0.42
CA HIS A 117 23.09 -5.77 -1.81
C HIS A 117 21.91 -4.93 -2.29
N ILE A 118 20.81 -4.93 -1.53
CA ILE A 118 19.62 -4.12 -1.84
C ILE A 118 19.97 -2.63 -1.86
N ALA A 119 20.71 -2.14 -0.87
CA ALA A 119 21.16 -0.76 -0.81
C ALA A 119 22.03 -0.37 -2.02
N SER A 120 22.94 -1.26 -2.46
CA SER A 120 23.74 -1.08 -3.67
C SER A 120 22.87 -1.00 -4.92
N GLU A 121 21.89 -1.88 -5.09
CA GLU A 121 21.00 -1.87 -6.25
C GLU A 121 20.07 -0.64 -6.28
N ILE A 122 19.63 -0.14 -5.12
CA ILE A 122 18.91 1.13 -5.02
C ILE A 122 19.81 2.28 -5.49
N LYS A 123 21.04 2.38 -4.98
CA LYS A 123 22.00 3.42 -5.39
C LYS A 123 22.26 3.37 -6.90
N ASN A 124 22.55 2.19 -7.43
CA ASN A 124 22.78 1.96 -8.86
C ASN A 124 21.57 2.36 -9.71
N SER A 125 20.36 2.06 -9.24
CA SER A 125 19.13 2.37 -9.97
C SER A 125 18.84 3.86 -9.97
N LEU A 126 19.03 4.54 -8.84
CA LEU A 126 18.90 6.00 -8.75
C LEU A 126 19.91 6.73 -9.63
N GLU A 127 21.19 6.31 -9.61
CA GLU A 127 22.26 6.90 -10.45
C GLU A 127 21.98 6.71 -11.95
N LYS A 128 21.48 5.54 -12.34
CA LYS A 128 21.21 5.20 -13.74
C LYS A 128 19.78 5.56 -14.18
N HIS A 129 19.02 6.25 -13.35
CA HIS A 129 17.62 6.61 -13.58
C HIS A 129 16.76 5.41 -14.01
N ARG A 130 16.99 4.25 -13.41
CA ARG A 130 16.21 3.03 -13.67
C ARG A 130 14.98 3.00 -12.77
N PRO A 131 13.84 2.49 -13.27
CA PRO A 131 12.65 2.30 -12.44
C PRO A 131 12.95 1.38 -11.24
N ILE A 132 12.39 1.74 -10.09
CA ILE A 132 12.34 0.91 -8.90
C ILE A 132 10.86 0.78 -8.53
N PHE A 133 10.36 -0.45 -8.43
CA PHE A 133 9.07 -0.68 -7.79
C PHE A 133 9.31 -0.86 -6.31
N SER A 134 8.61 -0.09 -5.47
CA SER A 134 8.62 -0.36 -4.05
C SER A 134 7.32 0.05 -3.38
N GLN A 135 6.80 -0.84 -2.55
CA GLN A 135 5.56 -0.66 -1.83
C GLN A 135 5.65 -1.28 -0.44
N ILE A 136 4.87 -0.75 0.49
CA ILE A 136 4.76 -1.29 1.85
C ILE A 136 4.01 -2.62 1.79
N LEU A 137 4.69 -3.71 2.12
CA LEU A 137 4.12 -5.06 2.26
C LEU A 137 3.25 -5.13 3.51
N GLY A 138 3.81 -4.66 4.61
CA GLY A 138 3.20 -4.72 5.93
C GLY A 138 3.99 -3.97 6.98
N TYR A 139 3.37 -3.82 8.14
CA TYR A 139 3.98 -3.16 9.30
C TYR A 139 3.37 -3.64 10.62
N ASP A 140 4.11 -3.40 11.70
CA ASP A 140 3.70 -3.58 13.09
C ASP A 140 3.88 -2.23 13.81
N ASP A 141 2.77 -1.66 14.29
CA ASP A 141 2.75 -0.35 14.94
C ASP A 141 3.14 -0.39 16.42
N GLU A 142 3.24 -1.59 17.02
CA GLU A 142 3.75 -1.80 18.38
C GLU A 142 5.28 -1.85 18.40
N THR A 143 5.89 -2.58 17.46
CA THR A 143 7.35 -2.76 17.38
C THR A 143 8.03 -1.67 16.54
N GLY A 144 7.28 -1.06 15.61
CA GLY A 144 7.77 -0.11 14.62
C GLY A 144 8.39 -0.78 13.39
N GLU A 145 8.18 -2.08 13.20
CA GLU A 145 8.70 -2.85 12.06
C GLU A 145 7.91 -2.52 10.78
N ILE A 146 8.63 -2.34 9.68
CA ILE A 146 8.05 -2.07 8.35
C ILE A 146 8.75 -2.97 7.34
N HIS A 147 7.94 -3.68 6.56
CA HIS A 147 8.38 -4.59 5.52
C HIS A 147 7.98 -4.03 4.16
N LEU A 148 8.91 -4.07 3.21
CA LEU A 148 8.70 -3.60 1.85
C LEU A 148 8.82 -4.74 0.83
N VAL A 149 8.10 -4.57 -0.27
CA VAL A 149 8.46 -5.20 -1.55
C VAL A 149 9.34 -4.22 -2.32
N ILE A 150 10.43 -4.70 -2.93
CA ILE A 150 11.33 -3.92 -3.78
C ILE A 150 11.65 -4.71 -5.04
N ALA A 151 11.60 -4.08 -6.21
CA ALA A 151 12.00 -4.70 -7.47
C ALA A 151 12.78 -3.75 -8.38
N PHE A 152 13.78 -4.32 -9.06
CA PHE A 152 14.73 -3.61 -9.90
C PHE A 152 14.58 -4.00 -11.38
N TYR A 153 14.75 -3.01 -12.25
CA TYR A 153 14.50 -3.14 -13.67
C TYR A 153 15.72 -2.72 -14.50
N LYS A 154 15.91 -3.36 -15.66
CA LYS A 154 16.87 -2.94 -16.68
C LYS A 154 16.14 -2.36 -17.88
N ILE A 155 16.70 -1.28 -18.44
CA ILE A 155 16.21 -0.70 -19.69
C ILE A 155 16.44 -1.71 -20.82
N VAL A 156 15.37 -1.95 -21.58
CA VAL A 156 15.38 -2.65 -22.85
C VAL A 156 15.02 -1.57 -23.86
N ASN A 157 16.03 -0.99 -24.52
CA ASN A 157 15.82 0.12 -25.46
C ASN A 157 14.68 -0.22 -26.42
N TYR A 158 13.71 0.69 -26.50
CA TYR A 158 12.60 0.58 -27.43
C TYR A 158 12.27 1.97 -27.94
N ASP A 159 12.29 2.14 -29.25
CA ASP A 159 11.91 3.40 -29.88
C ASP A 159 10.38 3.44 -30.02
N TYR A 160 9.74 4.37 -29.31
CA TYR A 160 8.29 4.54 -29.36
C TYR A 160 7.81 5.22 -30.66
N THR A 161 8.71 5.50 -31.61
CA THR A 161 8.29 5.91 -32.96
C THR A 161 7.42 4.86 -33.66
N ASP A 162 7.50 3.59 -33.26
CA ASP A 162 6.68 2.50 -33.82
C ASP A 162 5.29 2.37 -33.17
N TYR A 163 4.98 3.17 -32.13
CA TYR A 163 3.64 3.17 -31.50
C TYR A 163 2.55 3.82 -32.38
N VAL A 164 2.94 4.39 -33.52
CA VAL A 164 2.06 4.97 -34.51
C VAL A 164 1.82 3.93 -35.61
N GLU A 165 1.03 2.90 -35.32
CA GLU A 165 0.00 2.27 -36.20
C GLU A 165 -0.36 0.83 -35.82
N GLU A 166 0.49 0.07 -35.12
CA GLU A 166 0.18 -1.31 -34.72
C GLU A 166 0.22 -1.50 -33.19
N ARG A 167 -0.87 -2.03 -32.63
CA ARG A 167 -0.94 -2.41 -31.20
C ARG A 167 0.12 -3.46 -30.90
N ASP A 168 1.15 -3.11 -30.12
CA ASP A 168 2.14 -4.05 -29.60
C ASP A 168 1.45 -5.08 -28.68
N ARG A 169 1.40 -6.34 -29.12
CA ARG A 169 0.84 -7.48 -28.37
C ARG A 169 1.87 -8.21 -27.52
N SER A 170 3.15 -7.81 -27.55
CA SER A 170 4.22 -8.45 -26.78
C SER A 170 4.04 -8.35 -25.26
N LEU A 171 3.07 -7.55 -24.80
CA LEU A 171 2.76 -7.27 -23.41
C LEU A 171 1.49 -7.95 -22.92
N ASP A 172 0.71 -8.61 -23.79
CA ASP A 172 -0.60 -9.16 -23.41
C ASP A 172 -0.49 -10.22 -22.27
N ASP A 173 0.68 -10.85 -22.11
CA ASP A 173 0.97 -11.85 -21.08
C ASP A 173 1.88 -11.35 -19.93
N GLU A 174 2.24 -10.06 -19.91
CA GLU A 174 3.17 -9.48 -18.92
C GLU A 174 2.41 -8.56 -17.94
N THR A 175 2.76 -8.57 -16.65
CA THR A 175 2.23 -7.60 -15.68
C THR A 175 2.92 -6.25 -15.91
N VAL A 176 2.17 -5.24 -16.36
CA VAL A 176 2.73 -3.94 -16.76
C VAL A 176 2.47 -2.84 -15.73
N GLY A 177 3.54 -2.18 -15.28
CA GLY A 177 3.51 -0.96 -14.49
C GLY A 177 3.80 0.27 -15.37
N TYR A 178 3.06 1.36 -15.12
CA TYR A 178 3.31 2.65 -15.78
C TYR A 178 3.97 3.60 -14.79
N TYR A 179 5.11 4.17 -15.16
CA TYR A 179 5.73 5.23 -14.36
C TYR A 179 5.34 6.61 -14.92
N ARG A 180 5.18 7.58 -14.01
CA ARG A 180 4.77 8.96 -14.31
C ARG A 180 5.96 9.87 -14.52
#